data_AF-K9Y0L0-F1
#
_entry.id   AF-K9Y0L0-F1
#
_cell.length_a   1.000
_cell.length_b   1.000
_cell.length_c   1.000
_cell.angle_alpha   90.00
_cell.angle_beta   90.00
_cell.angle_gamma   90.00
#
_symmetry.space_group_name_H-M   'P 1'
#
loop_
_entity.id
_entity.type
_entity.pdbx_description
1 polymer ?
#
loop_
_entity_poly.entity_id
_entity_poly.type
_entity_poly.pdbx_seq_one_letter_code
_entity_poly.pdbx_strand_id
1 'polypeptide(L)'
;MNMKKIIYLSGVALTLMVQGVAFAETEKISQKDFQQIVCSYMKDIGNKQEALTKVFADTGAFLTSQQKETLKKLATEQLNSQSYCRGFSS
;
A
#
# COMPACT_ATOMS: atom_id res chain seq x y z
N MET A 1 -19.68 -23.16 23.54
CA MET A 1 -18.44 -22.60 24.10
C MET A 1 -17.25 -23.35 23.51
N ASN A 2 -16.20 -22.59 23.17
CA ASN A 2 -14.84 -23.01 22.76
C ASN A 2 -14.70 -23.70 21.40
N MET A 3 -13.74 -23.47 20.51
CA MET A 3 -12.62 -22.52 20.26
C MET A 3 -12.16 -22.97 18.84
N LYS A 4 -11.68 -22.13 17.92
CA LYS A 4 -10.25 -21.83 17.75
C LYS A 4 -10.07 -20.84 16.58
N LYS A 5 -9.33 -19.77 16.84
CA LYS A 5 -8.73 -18.86 15.86
C LYS A 5 -7.53 -19.55 15.21
N ILE A 6 -7.43 -19.62 13.87
CA ILE A 6 -6.17 -19.80 13.12
C ILE A 6 -6.38 -19.13 11.74
N ILE A 7 -6.07 -17.84 11.60
CA ILE A 7 -4.88 -17.33 10.89
C ILE A 7 -4.80 -17.88 9.45
N TYR A 8 -5.47 -17.21 8.51
CA TYR A 8 -5.13 -17.25 7.09
C TYR A 8 -4.41 -15.94 6.74
N LEU A 9 -3.17 -15.82 7.20
CA LEU A 9 -2.22 -14.76 6.87
C LEU A 9 -1.05 -15.42 6.12
N SER A 10 -1.33 -15.96 4.94
CA SER A 10 -0.32 -16.63 4.12
C SER A 10 -0.63 -16.37 2.66
N GLY A 11 -0.01 -15.34 2.08
CA GLY A 11 -0.11 -15.11 0.63
C GLY A 11 0.55 -13.85 0.10
N VAL A 12 0.69 -12.78 0.88
CA VAL A 12 1.22 -11.49 0.37
C VAL A 12 2.64 -11.18 0.88
N ALA A 13 3.24 -12.09 1.66
CA ALA A 13 4.59 -11.87 2.23
C ALA A 13 5.75 -12.29 1.30
N LEU A 14 5.50 -12.77 0.07
CA LEU A 14 6.51 -13.45 -0.74
C LEU A 14 6.98 -12.71 -2.00
N THR A 15 6.57 -11.47 -2.23
CA THR A 15 7.03 -10.68 -3.39
C THR A 15 8.01 -9.55 -3.05
N LEU A 16 8.32 -9.34 -1.77
CA LEU A 16 9.26 -8.28 -1.33
C LEU A 16 10.72 -8.76 -1.17
N MET A 17 11.03 -10.03 -1.48
CA MET A 17 12.39 -10.57 -1.30
C MET A 17 13.26 -10.60 -2.56
N VAL A 18 12.84 -9.97 -3.66
CA VAL A 18 13.66 -9.93 -4.90
C VAL A 18 14.06 -8.51 -5.27
N GLN A 19 14.51 -7.71 -4.30
CA GLN A 19 15.52 -6.65 -4.50
C GLN A 19 16.30 -6.50 -3.19
N GLY A 20 17.23 -7.41 -2.95
CA GLY A 20 18.20 -7.27 -1.87
C GLY A 20 19.12 -6.09 -2.15
N VAL A 21 18.91 -4.98 -1.43
CA VAL A 21 19.93 -4.07 -0.90
C VAL A 21 19.26 -3.09 0.08
N ALA A 22 19.76 -3.08 1.32
CA ALA A 22 19.71 -1.96 2.26
C ALA A 22 18.35 -1.38 2.68
N PHE A 23 17.69 -1.99 3.68
CA PHE A 23 16.85 -1.23 4.61
C PHE A 23 17.60 -1.06 5.93
N ALA A 24 18.73 -0.37 5.87
CA ALA A 24 19.55 0.01 7.02
C ALA A 24 19.83 1.51 6.99
N GLU A 25 18.82 2.30 6.65
CA GLU A 25 18.70 3.73 6.92
C GLU A 25 17.23 4.07 6.72
N THR A 26 16.76 5.17 7.33
CA THR A 26 15.33 5.53 7.31
C THR A 26 14.95 6.11 5.94
N GLU A 27 15.11 5.33 4.88
CA GLU A 27 14.84 5.76 3.52
C GLU A 27 13.33 5.86 3.32
N LYS A 28 12.89 7.11 3.16
CA LYS A 28 11.51 7.43 2.81
C LYS A 28 11.19 6.75 1.48
N ILE A 29 10.02 6.13 1.39
CA ILE A 29 9.54 5.50 0.16
C ILE A 29 9.54 6.56 -0.96
N SER A 30 10.17 6.24 -2.10
CA SER A 30 10.17 7.15 -3.24
C SER A 30 8.75 7.42 -3.74
N GLN A 31 8.51 8.54 -4.41
CA GLN A 31 7.17 8.85 -4.92
C GLN A 31 6.67 7.80 -5.93
N LYS A 32 7.58 7.21 -6.71
CA LYS A 32 7.27 6.17 -7.70
C LYS A 32 6.88 4.86 -7.02
N ASP A 33 7.65 4.42 -6.03
CA ASP A 33 7.37 3.18 -5.29
C ASP A 33 6.08 3.31 -4.48
N PHE A 34 5.85 4.48 -3.88
CA PHE A 34 4.61 4.78 -3.17
C PHE A 34 3.39 4.65 -4.11
N GLN A 35 3.44 5.25 -5.29
CA GLN A 35 2.37 5.16 -6.27
C GLN A 35 2.14 3.70 -6.71
N GLN A 36 3.22 2.94 -6.95
CA GLN A 36 3.12 1.52 -7.31
C GLN A 36 2.48 0.68 -6.20
N ILE A 37 2.88 0.89 -4.94
CA ILE A 37 2.30 0.19 -3.78
C ILE A 37 0.81 0.49 -3.68
N VAL A 38 0.41 1.77 -3.71
CA VAL A 38 -1.00 2.17 -3.63
C VAL A 38 -1.82 1.49 -4.73
N CYS A 39 -1.34 1.54 -5.97
CA CYS A 39 -2.07 0.98 -7.10
C CYS A 39 -2.16 -0.55 -7.06
N SER A 40 -1.12 -1.23 -6.57
CA SER A 40 -1.14 -2.68 -6.38
C SER A 40 -2.17 -3.09 -5.34
N TYR A 41 -2.18 -2.44 -4.18
CA TYR A 41 -3.18 -2.71 -3.13
C TYR A 41 -4.61 -2.44 -3.61
N MET A 42 -4.82 -1.36 -4.37
CA MET A 42 -6.14 -1.05 -4.94
C MET A 42 -6.59 -2.08 -5.96
N LYS A 43 -5.68 -2.62 -6.78
CA LYS A 43 -5.96 -3.70 -7.74
C LYS A 43 -6.30 -5.01 -7.03
N ASP A 44 -5.50 -5.38 -6.03
CA ASP A 44 -5.62 -6.68 -5.34
C ASP A 44 -6.82 -6.76 -4.40
N ILE A 45 -7.14 -5.67 -3.69
CA ILE A 45 -8.23 -5.66 -2.71
C ILE A 45 -9.57 -5.33 -3.36
N GLY A 46 -9.58 -4.55 -4.44
CA GLY A 46 -10.80 -4.13 -5.15
C GLY A 46 -11.68 -3.12 -4.38
N ASN A 47 -11.61 -3.11 -3.04
CA ASN A 47 -12.17 -2.06 -2.20
C ASN A 47 -11.12 -0.96 -1.97
N LYS A 48 -11.38 0.24 -2.50
CA LYS A 48 -10.50 1.40 -2.36
C LYS A 48 -10.17 1.74 -0.91
N GLN A 49 -11.18 1.79 -0.04
CA GLN A 49 -10.98 2.29 1.31
C GLN A 49 -10.17 1.31 2.15
N GLU A 50 -10.46 0.01 2.01
CA GLU A 50 -9.67 -1.06 2.61
C GLU A 50 -8.23 -1.07 2.09
N ALA A 51 -8.03 -0.88 0.79
CA ALA A 51 -6.70 -0.78 0.19
C ALA A 51 -5.87 0.37 0.77
N LEU A 52 -6.46 1.56 0.88
CA LEU A 52 -5.77 2.73 1.44
C LEU A 52 -5.45 2.55 2.93
N THR A 53 -6.35 1.92 3.70
CA THR A 53 -6.09 1.57 5.10
C THR A 53 -4.93 0.60 5.23
N LYS A 54 -4.87 -0.44 4.37
CA LYS A 54 -3.75 -1.39 4.34
C LYS A 54 -2.43 -0.72 3.99
N VAL A 55 -2.39 0.12 2.95
CA VAL A 55 -1.19 0.87 2.59
C VAL A 55 -0.70 1.72 3.76
N PHE A 56 -1.61 2.41 4.45
CA PHE A 56 -1.24 3.22 5.61
C PHE A 56 -0.72 2.37 6.77
N ALA A 57 -1.31 1.21 7.03
CA ALA A 57 -0.87 0.30 8.09
C ALA A 57 0.53 -0.28 7.80
N ASP A 58 0.78 -0.70 6.56
CA ASP A 58 1.99 -1.43 6.18
C ASP A 58 3.18 -0.48 5.90
N THR A 59 2.90 0.75 5.44
CA THR A 59 3.95 1.69 5.01
C THR A 59 3.97 3.01 5.78
N GLY A 60 2.98 3.28 6.65
CA GLY A 60 2.74 4.59 7.24
C GLY A 60 3.89 5.21 8.02
N ALA A 61 4.79 4.39 8.56
CA ALA A 61 6.03 4.83 9.23
C ALA A 61 7.04 5.44 8.25
N PHE A 62 7.03 5.01 6.99
CA PHE A 62 7.98 5.41 5.94
C PHE A 62 7.40 6.45 4.98
N LEU A 63 6.12 6.78 5.11
CA LEU A 63 5.45 7.79 4.30
C LEU A 63 5.79 9.21 4.76
N THR A 64 6.10 10.06 3.78
CA THR A 64 6.17 11.52 3.95
C THR A 64 4.79 12.12 4.23
N SER A 65 4.77 13.34 4.78
CA SER A 65 3.52 14.09 4.97
C SER A 65 2.74 14.26 3.67
N GLN A 66 3.44 14.47 2.55
CA GLN A 66 2.82 14.61 1.22
C GLN A 66 2.14 13.31 0.77
N GLN A 67 2.78 12.16 0.97
CA GLN A 67 2.19 10.86 0.62
C GLN A 67 0.98 10.52 1.50
N LYS A 68 1.04 10.85 2.79
CA LYS A 68 -0.11 10.71 3.71
C LYS A 68 -1.29 11.58 3.25
N GLU A 69 -1.02 12.81 2.80
CA GLU A 69 -2.03 13.68 2.20
C GLU A 69 -2.59 13.10 0.90
N THR A 70 -1.77 12.48 0.05
CA THR A 70 -2.24 11.77 -1.15
C THR A 70 -3.21 10.64 -0.81
N LEU A 71 -2.90 9.81 0.20
CA LEU A 71 -3.82 8.75 0.66
C LEU A 71 -5.16 9.32 1.12
N LYS A 72 -5.15 10.44 1.87
CA LYS A 72 -6.39 11.11 2.27
C LYS A 72 -7.18 11.59 1.06
N LYS A 73 -6.53 12.24 0.08
CA LYS A 73 -7.20 12.72 -1.14
C LYS A 73 -7.81 11.59 -1.97
N LEU A 74 -7.15 10.42 -2.01
CA LEU A 74 -7.71 9.23 -2.66
C LEU A 74 -8.93 8.68 -1.88
N ALA A 75 -8.87 8.69 -0.55
CA ALA A 75 -9.95 8.24 0.32
C ALA A 75 -11.19 9.16 0.23
N THR A 76 -10.99 10.48 0.15
CA THR A 76 -12.05 11.48 0.07
C THR A 76 -12.49 11.79 -1.36
N GLU A 77 -12.04 11.02 -2.35
CA GLU A 77 -12.33 11.19 -3.79
C GLU A 77 -11.88 12.52 -4.40
N GLN A 78 -11.11 13.35 -3.67
CA GLN A 78 -10.47 14.55 -4.21
C GLN A 78 -9.41 14.21 -5.26
N LEU A 79 -8.89 12.99 -5.23
CA LEU A 79 -8.02 12.44 -6.26
C LEU A 79 -8.66 11.17 -6.83
N ASN A 80 -8.88 11.17 -8.15
CA ASN A 80 -9.41 10.00 -8.84
C ASN A 80 -8.35 8.88 -8.90
N SER A 81 -8.68 7.71 -8.37
CA SER A 81 -7.77 6.58 -8.29
C SER A 81 -7.40 5.96 -9.65
N GLN A 82 -8.32 5.96 -10.62
CA GLN A 82 -8.00 5.48 -11.97
C GLN A 82 -6.99 6.39 -12.68
N SER A 83 -7.16 7.71 -12.53
CA SER A 83 -6.20 8.70 -13.04
C SER A 83 -4.86 8.60 -12.32
N TYR A 84 -4.89 8.41 -10.99
CA TYR A 84 -3.68 8.25 -10.19
C TYR A 84 -2.91 6.98 -10.54
N CYS A 85 -3.59 5.88 -10.84
CA CYS A 85 -2.97 4.59 -11.18
C CYS A 85 -2.78 4.37 -12.69
N ARG A 86 -3.01 5.39 -13.51
CA ARG A 86 -2.80 5.33 -14.95
C ARG A 86 -1.31 5.10 -15.23
N GLY A 87 -0.99 3.99 -15.90
CA GLY A 87 0.39 3.58 -16.22
C GLY A 87 1.00 2.52 -15.30
N PHE A 88 0.32 2.14 -14.22
CA PHE A 88 0.69 1.01 -13.35
C PHE A 88 -0.26 -0.18 -13.45
N SER A 89 -1.36 0.00 -14.20
CA SER A 89 -2.27 -1.08 -14.60
C SER A 89 -1.69 -1.76 -15.84
N SER A 90 -0.78 -2.72 -15.64
CA SER A 90 -0.45 -3.71 -16.67
C SER A 90 -0.87 -5.10 -16.23
#